data_AF-A0A3D0ZX10-F1
#
_entry.id   AF-A0A3D0ZX10-F1
#
_cell.length_a   1.000
_cell.length_b   1.000
_cell.length_c   1.000
_cell.angle_alpha   90.00
_cell.angle_beta   90.00
_cell.angle_gamma   90.00
#
_symmetry.space_group_name_H-M   'P 1'
#
loop_
_entity.id
_entity.type
_entity.pdbx_description
1 polymer ?
#
loop_
_entity_poly.entity_id
_entity_poly.type
_entity_poly.pdbx_seq_one_letter_code
_entity_poly.pdbx_strand_id
1 'polypeptide(L)'
;MSSFSNIFGIHEKALLVREKRMSVLSENIANAETPHYKSRDIDFKAAMSASSNKYMGLQKTDSSHMESRGGSRDFEVFRIPINASPDANTVELHHQQSEFGKESGRYLATVQFIENRVGGIRRALRGE
;
A
#
# COMPACT_ATOMS: atom_id res chain seq x y z
N MET A 1 21.87 -1.60 -21.72
CA MET A 1 20.97 -2.75 -21.43
C MET A 1 19.98 -2.36 -20.32
N SER A 2 19.03 -1.45 -20.59
CA SER A 2 18.18 -0.84 -19.55
C SER A 2 16.68 -0.81 -19.87
N SER A 3 16.19 -1.54 -20.89
CA SER A 3 14.75 -1.51 -21.21
C SER A 3 13.89 -2.36 -20.27
N PHE A 4 14.49 -3.26 -19.49
CA PHE A 4 13.78 -4.22 -18.62
C PHE A 4 13.72 -3.82 -17.14
N SER A 5 14.42 -2.78 -16.70
CA SER A 5 14.46 -2.37 -15.28
C SER A 5 13.17 -1.70 -14.78
N ASN A 6 12.19 -1.44 -15.67
CA ASN A 6 10.91 -0.84 -15.33
C ASN A 6 9.73 -1.51 -16.08
N ILE A 7 9.76 -2.85 -16.19
CA ILE A 7 8.73 -3.62 -16.91
C ILE A 7 7.34 -3.41 -16.30
N PHE A 8 7.27 -3.40 -14.98
CA PHE A 8 6.02 -3.38 -14.22
C PHE A 8 5.57 -1.98 -13.80
N GLY A 9 6.39 -0.95 -14.04
CA GLY A 9 6.03 0.43 -13.78
C GLY A 9 5.63 0.67 -12.31
N ILE A 10 4.50 1.36 -12.16
CA ILE A 10 3.89 1.63 -10.86
C ILE A 10 3.13 0.42 -10.28
N HIS A 11 2.81 -0.59 -11.09
CA HIS A 11 1.89 -1.67 -10.71
C HIS A 11 2.48 -2.61 -9.67
N GLU A 12 3.79 -2.92 -9.75
CA GLU A 12 4.49 -3.72 -8.75
C GLU A 12 4.43 -3.06 -7.37
N LYS A 13 4.84 -1.78 -7.29
CA LYS A 13 4.80 -1.01 -6.04
C LYS A 13 3.37 -0.88 -5.52
N ALA A 14 2.44 -0.60 -6.41
CA ALA A 14 1.03 -0.49 -6.06
C ALA A 14 0.51 -1.83 -5.51
N LEU A 15 0.87 -2.97 -6.09
CA LEU A 15 0.49 -4.30 -5.61
C LEU A 15 0.90 -4.51 -4.15
N LEU A 16 2.15 -4.19 -3.81
CA LEU A 16 2.67 -4.30 -2.44
C LEU A 16 1.94 -3.38 -1.44
N VAL A 17 1.63 -2.15 -1.84
CA VAL A 17 0.87 -1.22 -0.98
C VAL A 17 -0.55 -1.74 -0.76
N ARG A 18 -1.20 -2.29 -1.80
CA ARG A 18 -2.55 -2.87 -1.69
C ARG A 18 -2.57 -4.11 -0.81
N GLU A 19 -1.58 -4.98 -0.94
CA GLU A 19 -1.39 -6.13 -0.05
C GLU A 19 -1.27 -5.69 1.41
N LYS A 20 -0.39 -4.70 1.69
CA LYS A 20 -0.23 -4.15 3.04
C LYS A 20 -1.57 -3.59 3.56
N ARG A 21 -2.31 -2.84 2.74
CA ARG A 21 -3.61 -2.26 3.13
C ARG A 21 -4.63 -3.36 3.41
N MET A 22 -4.66 -4.41 2.60
CA MET A 22 -5.53 -5.57 2.80
C MET A 22 -5.23 -6.29 4.13
N SER A 23 -3.95 -6.44 4.51
CA SER A 23 -3.55 -6.96 5.82
C SER A 23 -4.08 -6.10 6.96
N VAL A 24 -3.91 -4.77 6.88
CA VAL A 24 -4.41 -3.83 7.91
C VAL A 24 -5.94 -3.90 8.03
N LEU A 25 -6.66 -4.00 6.92
CA LEU A 25 -8.12 -4.16 6.93
C LEU A 25 -8.52 -5.50 7.55
N SER A 26 -7.81 -6.57 7.24
CA SER A 26 -8.03 -7.90 7.84
C SER A 26 -7.78 -7.90 9.36
N GLU A 27 -6.72 -7.24 9.83
CA GLU A 27 -6.44 -7.07 11.25
C GLU A 27 -7.56 -6.31 11.95
N ASN A 28 -8.10 -5.25 11.34
CA ASN A 28 -9.24 -4.53 11.92
C ASN A 28 -10.49 -5.41 12.01
N ILE A 29 -10.79 -6.20 10.97
CA ILE A 29 -11.94 -7.11 10.96
C ILE A 29 -11.80 -8.16 12.06
N ALA A 30 -10.60 -8.74 12.22
CA ALA A 30 -10.33 -9.74 13.25
C ALA A 30 -10.48 -9.16 14.68
N ASN A 31 -10.13 -7.89 14.87
CA ASN A 31 -10.23 -7.20 16.16
C ASN A 31 -11.54 -6.39 16.33
N ALA A 32 -12.56 -6.65 15.50
CA ALA A 32 -13.84 -5.94 15.58
C ALA A 32 -14.57 -6.15 16.92
N GLU A 33 -14.30 -7.27 17.60
CA GLU A 33 -14.87 -7.61 18.91
C GLU A 33 -13.85 -7.44 20.06
N THR A 34 -12.72 -6.77 19.80
CA THR A 34 -11.70 -6.51 20.82
C THR A 34 -11.93 -5.14 21.48
N PRO A 35 -12.19 -5.08 22.80
CA PRO A 35 -12.35 -3.81 23.51
C PRO A 35 -11.13 -2.90 23.35
N HIS A 36 -11.36 -1.58 23.35
CA HIS A 36 -10.33 -0.55 23.22
C HIS A 36 -9.48 -0.55 21.92
N TYR A 37 -9.80 -1.39 20.92
CA TYR A 37 -9.01 -1.46 19.70
C TYR A 37 -9.14 -0.20 18.81
N LYS A 38 -7.99 0.24 18.25
CA LYS A 38 -7.89 1.42 17.37
C LYS A 38 -7.65 1.00 15.93
N SER A 39 -8.63 1.29 15.07
CA SER A 39 -8.59 0.89 13.67
C SER A 39 -7.58 1.74 12.90
N ARG A 40 -6.79 1.05 12.08
CA ARG A 40 -5.73 1.63 11.24
C ARG A 40 -6.16 1.56 9.76
N ASP A 41 -5.57 2.40 8.92
CA ASP A 41 -5.67 2.33 7.46
C ASP A 41 -4.32 2.75 6.86
N ILE A 42 -4.18 2.62 5.54
CA ILE A 42 -3.00 3.08 4.81
C ILE A 42 -3.40 4.22 3.88
N ASP A 43 -2.69 5.36 3.97
CA ASP A 43 -2.76 6.40 2.94
C ASP A 43 -2.04 5.92 1.69
N PHE A 44 -2.81 5.32 0.78
CA PHE A 44 -2.33 4.81 -0.50
C PHE A 44 -1.66 5.89 -1.33
N LYS A 45 -2.17 7.14 -1.31
CA LYS A 45 -1.61 8.23 -2.11
C LYS A 45 -0.22 8.59 -1.59
N ALA A 46 -0.08 8.78 -0.28
CA ALA A 46 1.21 9.03 0.35
C ALA A 46 2.19 7.88 0.10
N ALA A 47 1.75 6.63 0.26
CA ALA A 47 2.56 5.44 0.02
C ALA A 47 3.05 5.34 -1.44
N MET A 48 2.18 5.66 -2.41
CA MET A 48 2.55 5.65 -3.82
C MET A 48 3.47 6.82 -4.21
N SER A 49 3.25 8.01 -3.66
CA SER A 49 4.14 9.16 -3.87
C SER A 49 5.55 8.87 -3.32
N ALA A 50 5.65 8.27 -2.14
CA ALA A 50 6.93 7.89 -1.56
C ALA A 50 7.61 6.72 -2.29
N SER A 51 6.84 5.80 -2.87
CA SER A 51 7.42 4.70 -3.65
C SER A 51 7.89 5.15 -5.04
N SER A 52 7.25 6.18 -5.62
CA SER A 52 7.63 6.77 -6.92
C SER A 52 8.85 7.69 -6.80
N ASN A 53 8.90 8.50 -5.73
CA ASN A 53 10.08 9.28 -5.41
C ASN A 53 11.17 8.33 -4.91
N LYS A 54 12.06 7.93 -5.82
CA LYS A 54 13.38 7.40 -5.47
C LYS A 54 13.97 8.44 -4.52
N TYR A 55 13.99 8.14 -3.21
CA TYR A 55 14.46 9.06 -2.18
C TYR A 55 15.72 9.74 -2.72
N MET A 56 15.60 11.02 -3.09
CA MET A 56 16.76 11.87 -3.29
C MET A 56 17.27 12.12 -1.88
N GLY A 57 17.94 11.10 -1.32
CA GLY A 57 18.55 11.20 -0.02
C GLY A 57 19.42 12.44 -0.05
N LEU A 58 19.19 13.34 0.90
CA LEU A 58 20.01 14.53 1.05
C LEU A 58 21.47 14.07 1.09
N GLN A 59 22.25 14.50 0.11
CA GLN A 59 23.66 14.16 0.07
C GLN A 59 24.34 14.86 1.23
N LYS A 60 24.98 14.06 2.07
CA LYS A 60 25.73 14.55 3.22
C LYS A 60 26.99 15.23 2.70
N THR A 61 27.12 16.53 2.90
CA THR A 61 28.29 17.30 2.43
C THR A 61 29.47 17.23 3.39
N ASP A 62 29.23 16.88 4.65
CA ASP A 62 30.25 16.77 5.70
C ASP A 62 29.95 15.60 6.64
N SER A 63 30.97 14.90 7.13
CA SER A 63 30.84 13.72 8.02
C SER A 63 30.12 14.00 9.35
N SER A 64 29.98 15.27 9.75
CA SER A 64 29.31 15.72 10.98
C SER A 64 27.81 15.98 10.81
N HIS A 65 27.31 16.05 9.57
CA HIS A 65 25.89 16.29 9.31
C HIS A 65 25.01 15.12 9.77
N MET A 66 23.78 15.42 10.20
CA MET A 66 22.80 14.39 10.57
C MET A 66 22.42 13.56 9.34
N GLU A 67 22.33 12.24 9.51
CA GLU A 67 21.79 11.39 8.46
C GLU A 67 20.33 11.77 8.19
N SER A 68 20.01 11.92 6.91
CA SER A 68 18.62 11.94 6.46
C SER A 68 18.04 10.56 6.75
N ARG A 69 17.42 10.40 7.92
CA ARG A 69 16.55 9.25 8.20
C ARG A 69 15.45 9.31 7.15
N GLY A 70 15.51 8.39 6.17
CA GLY A 70 14.48 8.29 5.15
C GLY A 70 13.12 8.30 5.85
N GLY A 71 12.26 9.24 5.43
CA GLY A 71 10.98 9.49 6.07
C GLY A 71 10.26 8.19 6.42
N SER A 72 9.65 8.15 7.60
CA SER A 72 8.97 6.97 8.12
C SER A 72 8.16 6.33 6.99
N ARG A 73 8.45 5.06 6.67
CA ARG A 73 7.70 4.29 5.66
C ARG A 73 6.31 3.91 6.17
N ASP A 74 5.90 4.50 7.29
CA ASP A 74 4.65 4.22 7.92
C ASP A 74 3.62 5.23 7.42
N PHE A 75 2.91 4.81 6.37
CA PHE A 75 1.74 5.49 5.82
C PHE A 75 0.46 5.08 6.56
N GLU A 76 0.61 4.48 7.74
CA GLU A 76 -0.49 4.06 8.59
C GLU A 76 -1.15 5.28 9.23
N VAL A 77 -2.46 5.37 9.08
CA VAL A 77 -3.29 6.44 9.63
C VAL A 77 -4.33 5.82 10.55
N PHE A 78 -4.57 6.46 11.70
CA PHE A 78 -5.69 6.09 12.55
C PHE A 78 -6.97 6.68 11.98
N ARG A 79 -8.05 5.90 12.00
CA ARG A 79 -9.37 6.38 11.59
C ARG A 79 -10.17 6.94 12.75
N ILE A 80 -10.94 7.97 12.45
CA ILE A 80 -11.94 8.53 13.35
C ILE A 80 -13.25 7.80 13.04
N PRO A 81 -13.80 7.01 13.98
CA PRO A 81 -15.05 6.28 13.74
C PRO A 81 -16.22 7.25 13.61
N ILE A 82 -17.15 6.95 12.71
CA ILE A 82 -18.40 7.72 12.57
C ILE A 82 -19.37 7.30 13.68
N ASN A 83 -19.42 6.00 13.98
CA ASN A 83 -20.18 5.44 15.10
C ASN A 83 -19.21 4.94 16.18
N ALA A 84 -19.17 5.62 17.32
CA ALA A 84 -18.37 5.20 18.46
C ALA A 84 -19.01 3.97 19.13
N SER A 85 -18.25 2.89 19.28
CA SER A 85 -18.69 1.73 20.05
C SER A 85 -18.69 2.04 21.56
N PRO A 86 -19.63 1.50 22.35
CA PRO A 86 -19.64 1.62 23.81
C PRO A 86 -18.32 1.17 24.46
N ASP A 87 -17.62 0.21 23.86
CA ASP A 87 -16.41 -0.42 24.41
C ASP A 87 -15.11 0.30 24.01
N ALA A 88 -15.22 1.53 23.52
CA ALA A 88 -14.12 2.34 22.99
C ALA A 88 -13.35 1.70 21.81
N ASN A 89 -13.94 0.68 21.17
CA ASN A 89 -13.51 0.16 19.88
C ASN A 89 -13.89 1.16 18.77
N THR A 90 -12.97 1.38 17.84
CA THR A 90 -13.14 2.28 16.68
C THR A 90 -13.32 1.52 15.37
N VAL A 91 -13.46 0.19 15.42
CA VAL A 91 -13.73 -0.66 14.26
C VAL A 91 -15.22 -0.67 13.96
N GLU A 92 -15.56 -0.23 12.75
CA GLU A 92 -16.89 -0.40 12.17
C GLU A 92 -16.87 -1.60 11.22
N LEU A 93 -17.36 -2.77 11.67
CA LEU A 93 -17.18 -4.04 10.96
C LEU A 93 -17.67 -4.00 9.49
N HIS A 94 -18.90 -3.54 9.25
CA HIS A 94 -19.45 -3.46 7.90
C HIS A 94 -18.67 -2.50 6.99
N HIS A 95 -18.15 -1.41 7.55
CA HIS A 95 -17.29 -0.49 6.82
C HIS A 95 -15.95 -1.14 6.47
N GLN A 96 -15.31 -1.85 7.42
CA GLN A 96 -14.06 -2.57 7.16
C GLN A 96 -14.24 -3.66 6.10
N GLN A 97 -15.34 -4.42 6.14
CA GLN A 97 -15.66 -5.44 5.14
C GLN A 97 -15.87 -4.82 3.75
N SER A 98 -16.55 -3.67 3.67
CA SER A 98 -16.72 -2.94 2.41
C SER A 98 -15.38 -2.47 1.84
N GLU A 99 -14.54 -1.85 2.67
CA GLU A 99 -13.21 -1.40 2.26
C GLU A 99 -12.31 -2.57 1.86
N PHE A 100 -12.38 -3.70 2.57
CA PHE A 100 -11.64 -4.91 2.21
C PHE A 100 -12.07 -5.44 0.84
N GLY A 101 -13.38 -5.48 0.55
CA GLY A 101 -13.89 -5.86 -0.76
C GLY A 101 -13.45 -4.91 -1.89
N LYS A 102 -13.40 -3.61 -1.64
CA LYS A 102 -12.87 -2.64 -2.61
C LYS A 102 -11.38 -2.84 -2.86
N GLU A 103 -10.62 -3.08 -1.80
CA GLU A 103 -9.17 -3.23 -1.89
C GLU A 103 -8.77 -4.56 -2.56
N SER A 104 -9.50 -5.65 -2.30
CA SER A 104 -9.30 -6.94 -2.98
C SER A 104 -9.57 -6.83 -4.48
N GLY A 105 -10.63 -6.13 -4.90
CA GLY A 105 -10.91 -5.87 -6.31
C GLY A 105 -9.78 -5.08 -6.99
N ARG A 106 -9.24 -4.05 -6.31
CA ARG A 106 -8.09 -3.27 -6.82
C ARG A 106 -6.80 -4.09 -6.88
N TYR A 107 -6.58 -4.99 -5.92
CA TYR A 107 -5.45 -5.92 -5.92
C TYR A 107 -5.53 -6.86 -7.13
N LEU A 108 -6.67 -7.52 -7.33
CA LEU A 108 -6.89 -8.42 -8.47
C LEU A 108 -6.73 -7.71 -9.82
N ALA A 109 -7.29 -6.50 -9.96
CA ALA A 109 -7.10 -5.70 -11.17
C ALA A 109 -5.61 -5.39 -11.43
N THR A 110 -4.82 -5.17 -10.38
CA THR A 110 -3.38 -4.90 -10.49
C THR A 110 -2.61 -6.13 -10.94
N VAL A 111 -2.95 -7.31 -10.42
CA VAL A 111 -2.40 -8.59 -10.90
C VAL A 111 -2.70 -8.78 -12.38
N GLN A 112 -3.94 -8.55 -12.81
CA GLN A 112 -4.33 -8.64 -14.23
C GLN A 112 -3.52 -7.68 -15.12
N PHE A 113 -3.26 -6.45 -14.68
CA PHE A 113 -2.40 -5.52 -15.44
C PHE A 113 -0.97 -6.03 -15.59
N ILE A 114 -0.41 -6.61 -14.52
CA ILE A 114 0.92 -7.22 -14.53
C ILE A 114 0.94 -8.42 -15.50
N GLU A 115 -0.04 -9.32 -15.41
CA GLU A 115 -0.17 -10.49 -16.29
C GLU A 115 -0.27 -10.09 -17.76
N ASN A 116 -1.13 -9.13 -18.09
CA ASN A 116 -1.28 -8.61 -19.45
C ASN A 116 0.03 -8.01 -19.99
N ARG A 117 0.79 -7.31 -19.14
CA ARG A 117 2.09 -6.74 -19.50
C ARG A 117 3.12 -7.83 -19.79
N VAL A 118 3.20 -8.85 -18.94
CA VAL A 118 4.08 -10.02 -19.15
C VAL A 118 3.69 -10.75 -20.43
N GLY A 119 2.40 -10.98 -20.64
CA GLY A 119 1.88 -11.62 -21.85
C GLY A 119 2.22 -10.84 -23.13
N GLY A 120 2.17 -9.51 -23.08
CA GLY A 120 2.61 -8.63 -24.18
C GLY A 120 4.10 -8.75 -24.48
N ILE A 121 4.95 -8.75 -23.43
CA ILE A 121 6.41 -8.92 -23.61
C ILE A 121 6.74 -10.30 -24.17
N ARG A 122 6.06 -11.35 -23.69
CA ARG A 122 6.27 -12.71 -24.18
C ARG A 122 5.93 -12.85 -25.66
N ARG A 123 4.84 -12.22 -26.11
CA ARG A 123 4.45 -12.19 -27.54
C ARG A 123 5.47 -11.44 -28.40
N ALA A 124 5.88 -10.25 -27.95
CA ALA A 124 6.91 -9.46 -28.63
C ALA A 124 8.25 -10.21 -28.76
N LEU A 125 8.65 -10.98 -27.73
CA LEU A 125 9.86 -11.82 -27.78
C LEU A 125 9.72 -13.03 -28.72
N ARG A 126 8.49 -13.51 -28.95
CA ARG A 126 8.19 -14.59 -29.91
C ARG A 126 8.05 -14.09 -31.35
N GLY A 127 7.88 -12.79 -31.57
CA GLY A 127 7.68 -12.19 -32.89
C GLY A 127 6.24 -12.24 -33.38
N GLU A 128 5.27 -12.37 -32.46
CA GLU A 128 3.82 -12.27 -32.72
C GLU A 128 3.29 -10.85 -32.53
#